data_AF-A0AAV0DV11-F1
#
_entry.id   AF-A0AAV0DV11-F1
#
_cell.length_a   1.000
_cell.length_b   1.000
_cell.length_c   1.000
_cell.angle_alpha   90.00
_cell.angle_beta   90.00
_cell.angle_gamma   90.00
#
_symmetry.space_group_name_H-M   'P 1'
#
loop_
_entity.id
_entity.type
_entity.pdbx_description
1 polymer ?
#
loop_
_entity_poly.entity_id
_entity_poly.type
_entity_poly.pdbx_seq_one_letter_code
_entity_poly.pdbx_strand_id
1 'polypeptide(L)'
;MTKTKDPKVIDELKNRISWINKQLKSALTKNTEKQILSEHKKKQREAAKQGKQPYYLKKSEIQKLKIREKYKELKESGKLESYMEKKRRKNAVKDHRYMPYRRSEEQGK
;
A
#
# COMPACT_ATOMS: atom_id res chain seq x y z
N MET A 1 10.32 19.11 -28.69
CA MET A 1 10.12 17.65 -28.54
C MET A 1 9.31 17.16 -29.73
N THR A 2 9.92 16.41 -30.65
CA THR A 2 9.23 15.85 -31.80
C THR A 2 8.33 14.70 -31.33
N LYS A 3 7.03 14.76 -31.66
CA LYS A 3 6.09 13.68 -31.35
C LYS A 3 6.31 12.56 -32.37
N THR A 4 6.73 11.38 -31.92
CA THR A 4 6.79 10.19 -32.77
C THR A 4 5.37 9.69 -33.04
N LYS A 5 5.04 9.40 -34.30
CA LYS A 5 3.71 8.90 -34.71
C LYS A 5 3.63 7.38 -34.78
N ASP A 6 4.76 6.69 -34.62
CA ASP A 6 4.82 5.24 -34.73
C ASP A 6 4.12 4.57 -33.53
N PRO A 7 3.13 3.69 -33.76
CA PRO A 7 2.31 3.12 -32.70
C PRO A 7 3.14 2.26 -31.72
N LYS A 8 4.18 1.57 -32.22
CA LYS A 8 5.10 0.76 -31.41
C LYS A 8 5.93 1.61 -30.44
N VAL A 9 6.46 2.74 -30.92
CA VAL A 9 7.26 3.66 -30.11
C VAL A 9 6.39 4.32 -29.03
N ILE A 10 5.13 4.67 -29.38
CA ILE A 10 4.16 5.19 -28.43
C ILE A 10 3.86 4.18 -27.32
N ASP A 11 3.68 2.90 -27.66
CA ASP A 11 3.43 1.85 -26.67
C ASP A 11 4.62 1.62 -25.73
N GLU A 12 5.84 1.57 -26.29
CA GLU A 12 7.07 1.45 -25.51
C GLU A 12 7.23 2.61 -24.52
N LEU A 13 6.99 3.85 -24.97
CA LEU A 13 7.03 5.04 -24.12
C LEU A 13 5.97 4.97 -23.01
N LYS A 14 4.74 4.53 -23.32
CA LYS A 14 3.68 4.33 -22.31
C LYS A 14 4.09 3.29 -21.28
N ASN A 15 4.66 2.16 -21.71
CA ASN A 15 5.15 1.11 -20.83
C ASN A 15 6.28 1.61 -19.92
N ARG A 16 7.21 2.41 -20.47
CA ARG A 16 8.29 3.03 -19.69
C ARG A 16 7.75 4.00 -18.64
N ILE A 17 6.79 4.85 -19.01
CA ILE A 17 6.15 5.79 -18.08
C ILE A 17 5.42 5.02 -16.96
N SER A 18 4.69 3.95 -17.30
CA SER A 18 4.01 3.08 -16.33
C SER A 18 5.01 2.45 -15.34
N TRP A 19 6.14 1.96 -15.85
CA TRP A 19 7.21 1.39 -15.03
C TRP A 19 7.82 2.42 -14.08
N ILE A 20 8.17 3.62 -14.56
CA ILE A 20 8.68 4.72 -13.73
C ILE A 20 7.67 5.09 -12.63
N ASN A 21 6.40 5.25 -13.00
CA ASN A 21 5.34 5.55 -12.03
C ASN A 21 5.20 4.46 -10.96
N LYS A 22 5.36 3.19 -11.33
CA LYS A 22 5.36 2.06 -10.39
C LYS A 22 6.55 2.13 -9.43
N GLN A 23 7.75 2.45 -9.94
CA GLN A 23 8.95 2.63 -9.12
C GLN A 23 8.78 3.77 -8.13
N LEU A 24 8.32 4.94 -8.59
CA LEU A 24 8.05 6.11 -7.75
C LEU A 24 7.07 5.77 -6.62
N LYS A 25 5.93 5.11 -6.93
CA LYS A 25 4.97 4.67 -5.92
C LYS A 25 5.60 3.72 -4.89
N SER A 26 6.44 2.79 -5.33
CA SER A 26 7.13 1.87 -4.42
C SER A 26 8.14 2.60 -3.51
N ALA A 27 8.88 3.57 -4.07
CA ALA A 27 9.83 4.38 -3.33
C ALA A 27 9.14 5.24 -2.27
N LEU A 28 8.00 5.86 -2.60
CA LEU A 28 7.17 6.60 -1.66
C LEU A 28 6.78 5.74 -0.46
N THR A 29 6.31 4.50 -0.69
CA THR A 29 5.92 3.62 0.43
C THR A 29 7.08 3.18 1.32
N LYS A 30 8.31 3.11 0.77
CA LYS A 30 9.52 2.85 1.56
C LYS A 30 9.97 4.09 2.33
N ASN A 31 9.73 5.27 1.77
CA ASN A 31 10.08 6.53 2.42
C ASN A 31 9.21 6.78 3.66
N THR A 32 7.90 6.53 3.60
CA THR A 32 7.01 6.71 4.76
C THR A 32 7.42 5.85 5.96
N GLU A 33 7.79 4.58 5.73
CA GLU A 33 8.30 3.71 6.81
C GLU A 33 9.61 4.25 7.42
N LYS A 34 10.52 4.76 6.58
CA LYS A 34 11.77 5.39 7.04
C LYS A 34 11.48 6.66 7.84
N GLN A 35 10.51 7.47 7.42
CA GLN A 35 10.08 8.68 8.13
C GLN A 35 9.54 8.33 9.52
N ILE A 36 8.59 7.39 9.62
CA ILE A 36 8.05 6.90 10.90
C ILE A 36 9.18 6.44 11.84
N LEU A 37 10.13 5.66 11.32
CA LEU A 37 11.28 5.19 12.10
C LEU A 37 12.19 6.33 12.55
N SER A 38 12.44 7.32 11.68
CA SER A 38 13.28 8.46 12.00
C SER A 38 12.66 9.36 13.08
N GLU A 39 11.36 9.60 13.00
CA GLU A 39 10.60 10.36 13.99
C GLU A 39 10.60 9.64 15.34
N HIS A 40 10.39 8.31 15.34
CA HIS A 40 10.46 7.52 16.55
C HIS A 40 11.84 7.60 17.19
N LYS A 41 12.91 7.42 16.41
CA LYS A 41 14.29 7.56 16.91
C LYS A 41 14.56 8.93 17.51
N LYS A 42 14.02 10.01 16.92
CA LYS A 42 14.15 11.37 17.46
C LYS A 42 13.46 11.48 18.83
N LYS A 43 12.21 11.02 18.94
CA LYS A 43 11.44 11.02 20.20
C LYS A 43 12.12 10.20 21.29
N GLN A 44 12.63 9.02 20.96
CA GLN A 44 13.35 8.17 21.92
C GLN A 44 14.66 8.79 22.37
N ARG A 45 15.38 9.49 21.48
CA ARG A 45 16.60 10.22 21.83
C ARG A 45 16.31 11.35 22.82
N GLU A 46 15.22 12.09 22.62
CA GLU A 46 14.78 13.14 23.55
C GLU A 46 14.35 12.57 24.91
N ALA A 47 13.61 11.46 24.91
CA ALA A 47 13.23 10.75 26.13
C ALA A 47 14.45 10.20 26.89
N ALA A 48 15.45 9.69 26.18
CA ALA A 48 16.70 9.21 26.77
C ALA A 48 17.52 10.34 27.41
N LYS A 49 17.52 11.54 26.81
CA LYS A 49 18.12 12.73 27.44
C LYS A 49 17.43 13.10 28.76
N GLN A 50 16.14 12.81 28.90
CA GLN A 50 15.36 12.98 30.13
C GLN A 50 15.52 11.80 31.11
N GLY A 51 16.40 10.83 30.82
CA GLY A 51 16.65 9.67 31.67
C GLY A 51 15.68 8.50 31.49
N LYS A 52 14.75 8.56 30.52
CA LYS A 52 13.85 7.43 30.22
C LYS A 52 14.58 6.37 29.40
N GLN A 53 14.23 5.10 29.61
CA GLN A 53 14.79 4.01 28.82
C GLN A 53 14.26 4.04 27.37
N PRO A 54 15.13 4.17 26.36
CA PRO A 54 14.69 4.17 24.96
C PRO A 54 14.24 2.76 24.54
N TYR A 55 13.23 2.69 23.67
CA TYR A 55 12.74 1.42 23.13
C TYR A 55 12.54 1.45 21.62
N TYR A 56 12.59 0.26 21.00
CA TYR A 56 12.35 0.08 19.58
C TYR A 56 10.88 -0.20 19.29
N LEU A 57 10.35 0.41 18.23
CA LEU A 57 9.00 0.14 17.77
C LEU A 57 8.89 -1.28 17.22
N LYS A 58 7.86 -2.03 17.61
CA LYS A 58 7.61 -3.36 17.05
C LYS A 58 7.17 -3.23 15.58
N LYS A 59 7.46 -4.24 14.76
CA LYS A 59 7.05 -4.26 13.34
C LYS A 59 5.53 -4.07 13.16
N SER A 60 4.73 -4.66 14.05
CA SER A 60 3.27 -4.52 14.05
C SER A 60 2.80 -3.09 14.34
N GLU A 61 3.51 -2.35 15.19
CA GLU A 61 3.21 -0.96 15.52
C GLU A 61 3.55 -0.03 14.35
N ILE A 62 4.68 -0.26 13.68
CA ILE A 62 5.04 0.45 12.44
C ILE A 62 3.92 0.29 11.41
N GLN A 63 3.42 -0.94 11.25
CA GLN A 63 2.34 -1.23 10.31
C GLN A 63 1.03 -0.51 10.68
N LYS A 64 0.69 -0.44 11.98
CA LYS A 64 -0.48 0.30 12.47
C LYS A 64 -0.38 1.80 12.17
N LEU A 65 0.79 2.40 12.40
CA LEU A 65 1.04 3.82 12.11
C LEU A 65 0.89 4.11 10.61
N LYS A 66 1.52 3.29 9.76
CA LYS A 66 1.41 3.39 8.30
C LYS A 66 -0.04 3.30 7.82
N ILE A 67 -0.83 2.39 8.38
CA ILE A 67 -2.26 2.25 8.04
C ILE A 67 -3.03 3.50 8.44
N ARG A 68 -2.74 4.06 9.62
CA ARG A 68 -3.39 5.28 10.12
C ARG A 68 -3.11 6.49 9.24
N GLU A 69 -1.86 6.69 8.82
CA GLU A 69 -1.49 7.78 7.92
C GLU A 69 -2.18 7.63 6.56
N LYS A 70 -2.10 6.44 5.96
CA LYS A 70 -2.78 6.15 4.70
C LYS A 70 -4.29 6.39 4.77
N TYR A 71 -4.91 6.09 5.92
CA TYR A 71 -6.33 6.35 6.12
C TYR A 71 -6.63 7.86 6.11
N LYS A 72 -5.81 8.68 6.78
CA LYS A 72 -5.96 10.15 6.76
C LYS A 72 -5.83 10.71 5.35
N GLU A 73 -4.80 10.32 4.61
CA GLU A 73 -4.60 10.73 3.21
C GLU A 73 -5.80 10.35 2.32
N LEU A 74 -6.33 9.14 2.48
CA LEU A 74 -7.50 8.67 1.71
C LEU A 74 -8.79 9.39 2.09
N LYS A 75 -8.94 9.77 3.36
CA LYS A 75 -10.07 10.53 3.86
C LYS A 75 -10.02 11.97 3.33
N GLU A 76 -8.87 12.62 3.42
CA GLU A 76 -8.63 13.97 2.89
C GLU A 76 -8.82 14.05 1.38
N SER A 77 -8.38 13.03 0.64
CA SER A 77 -8.57 12.96 -0.81
C SER A 77 -9.97 12.53 -1.25
N GLY A 78 -10.88 12.21 -0.31
CA GLY A 78 -12.25 11.75 -0.60
C GLY A 78 -12.35 10.37 -1.27
N LYS A 79 -11.24 9.63 -1.39
CA LYS A 79 -11.16 8.34 -2.11
C LYS A 79 -11.31 7.12 -1.20
N LEU A 80 -11.65 7.34 0.07
CA LEU A 80 -11.72 6.30 1.09
C LEU A 80 -12.74 5.21 0.76
N GLU A 81 -13.96 5.57 0.39
CA GLU A 81 -15.03 4.59 0.09
C GLU A 81 -14.67 3.69 -1.09
N SER A 82 -14.24 4.28 -2.22
CA SER A 82 -13.79 3.51 -3.39
C SER A 82 -12.61 2.59 -3.06
N TYR A 83 -11.69 3.03 -2.19
CA TYR A 83 -10.59 2.18 -1.74
C TYR A 83 -11.08 0.99 -0.90
N MET A 84 -12.03 1.23 0.01
CA MET A 84 -12.60 0.20 0.86
C MET A 84 -13.41 -0.81 0.06
N GLU A 85 -14.22 -0.37 -0.89
CA GLU A 85 -14.94 -1.24 -1.83
C GLU A 85 -13.99 -2.17 -2.60
N LYS A 86 -12.94 -1.60 -3.21
CA LYS A 86 -11.91 -2.39 -3.91
C LYS A 86 -11.21 -3.38 -2.99
N LYS A 87 -10.97 -3.01 -1.72
CA LYS A 87 -10.35 -3.89 -0.73
C LYS A 87 -11.29 -5.02 -0.32
N ARG A 88 -12.58 -4.74 -0.08
CA ARG A 88 -13.62 -5.73 0.21
C ARG A 88 -13.73 -6.74 -0.94
N ARG A 89 -13.83 -6.27 -2.19
CA ARG A 89 -13.87 -7.14 -3.38
C ARG A 89 -12.64 -8.05 -3.48
N LYS A 90 -11.43 -7.52 -3.27
CA LYS A 90 -10.20 -8.31 -3.29
C LYS A 90 -10.14 -9.35 -2.17
N ASN A 91 -10.64 -9.01 -0.98
CA ASN A 91 -10.71 -9.95 0.14
C ASN A 91 -11.72 -11.07 -0.16
N ALA A 92 -12.92 -10.73 -0.64
CA ALA A 92 -13.92 -11.72 -1.05
C ALA A 92 -13.35 -12.70 -2.09
N VAL A 93 -12.69 -12.21 -3.14
CA VAL A 93 -12.05 -13.08 -4.15
C VAL A 93 -10.98 -13.99 -3.54
N LYS A 94 -10.24 -13.52 -2.52
CA LYS A 94 -9.27 -14.37 -1.81
C LYS A 94 -9.95 -15.43 -0.96
N ASP A 95 -11.01 -15.08 -0.25
CA ASP A 95 -11.77 -16.03 0.56
C ASP A 95 -12.40 -17.09 -0.35
N HIS A 96 -13.04 -16.68 -1.44
CA HIS A 96 -13.61 -17.59 -2.44
C HIS A 96 -12.58 -18.56 -3.04
N ARG A 97 -11.29 -18.20 -3.11
CA ARG A 97 -10.23 -19.12 -3.58
C ARG A 97 -10.01 -20.29 -2.62
N TYR A 98 -10.15 -20.06 -1.32
CA TYR A 98 -9.93 -21.07 -0.30
C TYR A 98 -11.24 -21.68 0.22
N MET A 99 -12.39 -21.23 -0.30
CA MET A 99 -13.67 -21.87 -0.06
C MET A 99 -13.77 -23.14 -0.92
N PRO A 100 -14.12 -24.30 -0.34
CA PRO A 100 -14.36 -25.50 -1.12
C PRO A 100 -15.48 -25.22 -2.12
N TYR A 101 -15.30 -25.68 -3.36
CA TYR A 101 -16.35 -25.57 -4.38
C TYR A 101 -17.58 -26.34 -3.89
N ARG A 102 -18.76 -25.74 -4.05
CA ARG A 102 -20.02 -26.42 -3.75
C ARG A 102 -20.05 -27.67 -4.64
N ARG A 103 -20.05 -28.87 -4.03
CA ARG A 103 -20.18 -30.13 -4.77
C ARG A 103 -21.38 -29.97 -5.69
N SER A 104 -21.18 -30.13 -7.00
CA SER A 104 -22.27 -30.19 -7.94
C SER A 104 -23.20 -31.29 -7.44
N GLU A 105 -24.40 -30.94 -6.99
CA GLU A 105 -25.43 -31.95 -6.87
C GLU A 105 -25.62 -32.45 -8.30
N GLU A 106 -25.14 -33.68 -8.53
CA GLU A 106 -25.50 -34.44 -9.72
C GLU A 106 -26.99 -34.27 -9.90
N GLN A 107 -27.37 -33.87 -11.12
CA GLN A 107 -28.72 -33.94 -11.61
C GLN A 107 -29.22 -35.38 -11.39
N GLY A 108 -29.91 -35.56 -10.28
CA GLY A 108 -30.36 -36.83 -9.76
C GLY A 108 -31.81 -36.73 -9.33
N LYS A 109 -32.66 -36.28 -10.26
CA LYS A 109 -34.05 -36.69 -10.53
C LYS A 109 -34.76 -35.63 -11.39
#